data_AF-A0AAD5G5F6-F1
#
_entry.id   AF-A0AAD5G5F6-F1
#
_cell.length_a   1.000
_cell.length_b   1.000
_cell.length_c   1.000
_cell.angle_alpha   90.00
_cell.angle_beta   90.00
_cell.angle_gamma   90.00
#
_symmetry.space_group_name_H-M   'P 1'
#
loop_
_entity.id
_entity.type
_entity.pdbx_description
1 polymer ?
#
loop_
_entity_poly.entity_id
_entity_poly.type
_entity_poly.pdbx_seq_one_letter_code
_entity_poly.pdbx_strand_id
1 'polypeptide(L)'
;HGKVYDNVKSLRYGHLMIMADQDHDGSHIKGLLINFLHSFWPSLLKVPEFVLEFITPIVKATNKKTKNVIAFYTMPEYEAWKENLGIRAREYKIKYYKGLGTSNGKEGAEYFADLERHKKDFIWADDEDGDAIELAFSKKKIEARKNWLRALQ
;
A
#
# COMPACT_ATOMS: atom_id res chain seq x y z
N HIS A 1 11.75 -3.73 -26.29
CA HIS A 1 12.12 -2.83 -25.18
C HIS A 1 12.17 -1.40 -25.69
N GLY A 2 11.99 -0.41 -24.82
CA GLY A 2 12.16 1.01 -25.20
C GLY A 2 10.94 1.68 -25.84
N LYS A 3 9.75 1.06 -25.79
CA LYS A 3 8.51 1.77 -26.16
C LYS A 3 8.17 2.75 -25.05
N VAL A 4 8.06 4.02 -25.40
CA VAL A 4 7.54 5.08 -24.52
C VAL A 4 6.01 5.08 -24.64
N TYR A 5 5.34 5.15 -23.49
CA TYR A 5 3.89 5.20 -23.39
C TYR A 5 3.45 6.56 -22.86
N ASP A 6 2.73 7.32 -23.68
CA ASP A 6 2.08 8.57 -23.25
C ASP A 6 0.66 8.33 -22.69
N ASN A 7 0.08 7.16 -22.98
CA ASN A 7 -1.23 6.75 -22.51
C ASN A 7 -1.41 5.22 -22.59
N VAL A 8 -2.54 4.74 -22.06
CA VAL A 8 -2.86 3.32 -21.94
C VAL A 8 -3.72 2.75 -23.09
N LYS A 9 -4.06 3.54 -24.12
CA LYS A 9 -5.02 3.12 -25.16
C LYS A 9 -4.58 1.90 -25.96
N SER A 10 -3.27 1.66 -26.07
CA SER A 10 -2.70 0.51 -26.77
C SER A 10 -2.58 -0.76 -25.91
N LEU A 11 -2.88 -0.66 -24.61
CA LEU A 11 -2.85 -1.78 -23.68
C LEU A 11 -4.23 -2.44 -23.60
N ARG A 12 -4.28 -3.72 -23.22
CA ARG A 12 -5.56 -4.41 -22.95
C ARG A 12 -6.26 -3.89 -21.69
N TYR A 13 -5.49 -3.35 -20.76
CA TYR A 13 -5.98 -2.83 -19.48
C TYR A 13 -5.42 -1.42 -19.27
N GLY A 14 -6.29 -0.52 -18.81
CA GLY A 14 -5.94 0.87 -18.53
C GLY A 14 -5.30 1.10 -17.16
N HIS A 15 -5.42 0.13 -16.26
CA HIS A 15 -4.97 0.22 -14.87
C HIS A 15 -4.43 -1.13 -14.40
N LEU A 16 -3.51 -1.08 -13.45
CA LEU A 16 -2.92 -2.22 -12.75
C LEU A 16 -3.10 -1.99 -11.24
N MET A 17 -4.02 -2.72 -10.63
CA MET A 17 -4.24 -2.68 -9.18
C MET A 17 -3.46 -3.78 -8.47
N ILE A 18 -2.64 -3.40 -7.50
CA ILE A 18 -1.84 -4.30 -6.68
C ILE A 18 -2.59 -4.58 -5.39
N MET A 19 -2.98 -5.85 -5.21
CA MET A 19 -3.61 -6.35 -3.98
C MET A 19 -2.63 -7.30 -3.29
N ALA A 20 -1.97 -6.83 -2.25
CA ALA A 20 -1.05 -7.62 -1.44
C ALA A 20 -1.33 -7.40 0.06
N ASP A 21 -0.86 -8.33 0.89
CA ASP A 21 -1.01 -8.22 2.34
C ASP A 21 -0.38 -6.91 2.85
N GLN A 22 -1.00 -6.32 3.87
CA GLN A 22 -0.56 -5.08 4.49
C GLN A 22 0.51 -5.34 5.55
N ASP A 23 1.59 -6.00 5.09
CA ASP A 23 2.78 -6.31 5.87
C ASP A 23 4.06 -5.99 5.08
N HIS A 24 5.21 -6.35 5.66
CA HIS A 24 6.52 -6.07 5.05
C HIS A 24 6.75 -6.85 3.76
N ASP A 25 6.27 -8.10 3.68
CA ASP A 25 6.43 -8.93 2.49
C ASP A 25 5.54 -8.45 1.34
N GLY A 26 4.30 -8.04 1.64
CA GLY A 26 3.42 -7.40 0.66
C GLY A 26 3.97 -6.08 0.15
N SER A 27 4.59 -5.27 1.03
CA SER A 27 5.29 -4.04 0.62
C SER A 27 6.48 -4.34 -0.30
N HIS A 28 7.23 -5.41 -0.03
CA HIS A 28 8.33 -5.84 -0.89
C HIS A 28 7.83 -6.34 -2.26
N ILE A 29 6.72 -7.08 -2.32
CA ILE A 29 6.08 -7.51 -3.58
C ILE A 29 5.66 -6.30 -4.42
N LYS A 30 5.03 -5.29 -3.81
CA LYS A 30 4.65 -4.04 -4.49
C LYS A 30 5.88 -3.38 -5.12
N GLY A 31 6.95 -3.24 -4.34
CA GLY A 31 8.20 -2.65 -4.80
C GLY A 31 8.84 -3.44 -5.96
N LEU A 32 8.83 -4.77 -5.91
CA LEU A 32 9.33 -5.62 -7.00
C LEU A 32 8.53 -5.43 -8.30
N LEU A 33 7.21 -5.30 -8.21
CA LEU A 33 6.35 -5.06 -9.37
C LEU A 33 6.57 -3.66 -9.96
N ILE A 34 6.72 -2.65 -9.10
CA ILE A 34 7.08 -1.29 -9.52
C ILE A 34 8.45 -1.30 -10.21
N ASN A 35 9.45 -1.98 -9.64
CA ASN A 35 10.77 -2.11 -10.26
C ASN A 35 10.73 -2.86 -11.60
N PHE A 36 9.88 -3.89 -11.72
CA PHE A 36 9.64 -4.58 -12.99
C PHE A 36 9.12 -3.60 -14.06
N LEU A 37 8.08 -2.82 -13.74
CA LEU A 37 7.56 -1.79 -14.64
C LEU A 37 8.62 -0.72 -14.96
N HIS A 38 9.34 -0.24 -13.96
CA HIS A 38 10.42 0.75 -14.13
C HIS A 38 11.51 0.25 -15.07
N SER A 39 11.92 -1.01 -14.92
CA SER A 39 13.00 -1.60 -15.71
C SER A 39 12.63 -1.80 -17.18
N PHE A 40 11.38 -2.15 -17.46
CA PHE A 40 10.94 -2.51 -18.82
C PHE A 40 10.20 -1.39 -19.56
N TRP A 41 9.43 -0.58 -18.84
CA TRP A 41 8.54 0.46 -19.36
C TRP A 41 8.39 1.64 -18.37
N PRO A 42 9.47 2.39 -18.08
CA PRO A 42 9.45 3.44 -17.06
C PRO A 42 8.39 4.51 -17.33
N SER A 43 8.11 4.82 -18.60
CA SER A 43 7.05 5.75 -18.99
C SER A 43 5.66 5.38 -18.48
N LEU A 44 5.36 4.08 -18.26
CA LEU A 44 4.06 3.67 -17.74
C LEU A 44 3.83 4.11 -16.30
N LEU A 45 4.90 4.23 -15.49
CA LEU A 45 4.79 4.74 -14.12
C LEU A 45 4.43 6.23 -14.10
N LYS A 46 4.76 6.96 -15.18
CA LYS A 46 4.43 8.38 -15.35
C LYS A 46 3.00 8.60 -15.85
N VAL A 47 2.28 7.54 -16.26
CA VAL A 47 0.90 7.66 -16.72
C VAL A 47 -0.03 7.75 -15.50
N PRO A 48 -0.84 8.82 -15.36
CA PRO A 48 -1.73 8.99 -14.22
C PRO A 48 -2.65 7.79 -14.01
N GLU A 49 -2.82 7.40 -12.74
CA GLU A 49 -3.70 6.30 -12.30
C GLU A 49 -3.38 4.93 -12.93
N PHE A 50 -2.24 4.75 -13.62
CA PHE A 50 -1.92 3.45 -14.21
C PHE A 50 -1.64 2.40 -13.15
N VAL A 51 -0.82 2.72 -12.14
CA VAL A 51 -0.53 1.81 -11.01
C VAL A 51 -1.36 2.23 -9.81
N LEU A 52 -2.17 1.30 -9.32
CA LEU A 52 -3.05 1.47 -8.19
C LEU A 52 -2.69 0.46 -7.10
N GLU A 53 -2.91 0.82 -5.85
CA GLU A 53 -2.82 -0.07 -4.70
C GLU A 53 -4.21 -0.24 -4.08
N PHE A 54 -4.52 -1.47 -3.70
CA PHE A 54 -5.66 -1.75 -2.83
C PHE A 54 -5.18 -1.98 -1.40
N ILE A 55 -5.61 -1.11 -0.48
CA ILE A 55 -5.29 -1.20 0.95
C ILE A 55 -6.46 -1.76 1.73
N THR A 56 -6.20 -2.57 2.75
CA THR A 56 -7.21 -3.06 3.69
C THR A 56 -6.84 -2.70 5.12
N PRO A 57 -7.81 -2.49 6.02
CA PRO A 57 -7.51 -2.24 7.43
C PRO A 57 -6.73 -3.41 8.06
N ILE A 58 -5.71 -3.10 8.84
CA ILE A 58 -4.95 -4.09 9.62
C ILE A 58 -5.54 -4.31 11.02
N VAL A 59 -6.27 -3.31 11.54
CA VAL A 59 -6.97 -3.38 12.83
C VAL A 59 -8.36 -2.77 12.67
N LYS A 60 -9.38 -3.45 13.20
CA LYS A 60 -10.70 -2.85 13.43
C LYS A 60 -11.03 -2.86 14.92
N ALA A 61 -11.38 -1.68 15.44
CA ALA A 61 -11.89 -1.51 16.79
C ALA A 61 -13.41 -1.31 16.75
N THR A 62 -14.17 -2.22 17.34
CA THR A 62 -15.63 -2.13 17.42
C THR A 62 -16.06 -1.73 18.83
N ASN A 63 -16.75 -0.61 18.99
CA ASN A 63 -17.30 -0.21 20.29
C ASN A 63 -18.33 -1.24 20.75
N LYS A 64 -18.16 -1.78 21.96
CA LYS A 64 -19.01 -2.87 22.49
C LYS A 64 -20.47 -2.43 22.67
N LYS A 65 -20.71 -1.16 23.01
CA LYS A 65 -22.04 -0.58 23.25
C LYS A 65 -22.69 -0.09 21.97
N THR A 66 -22.04 0.83 21.25
CA THR A 66 -22.65 1.49 20.08
C THR A 66 -22.54 0.68 18.79
N LYS A 67 -21.68 -0.35 18.77
CA LYS A 67 -21.31 -1.13 17.57
C LYS A 67 -20.62 -0.32 16.47
N ASN A 68 -20.25 0.94 16.72
CA ASN A 68 -19.44 1.71 15.78
C ASN A 68 -18.08 1.06 15.56
N VAL A 69 -17.65 0.98 14.30
CA VAL A 69 -16.37 0.38 13.89
C VAL A 69 -15.42 1.48 13.44
N ILE A 70 -14.20 1.45 13.98
CA ILE A 70 -13.09 2.29 13.55
C ILE A 70 -12.05 1.36 12.93
N ALA A 71 -11.58 1.72 11.73
CA ALA A 71 -10.60 0.96 10.96
C ALA A 71 -9.27 1.71 10.94
N PHE A 72 -8.18 0.99 11.15
CA PHE A 72 -6.81 1.49 11.13
C PHE A 72 -6.02 0.77 10.06
N TYR A 73 -5.20 1.51 9.31
CA TYR A 73 -4.41 0.99 8.20
C TYR A 73 -2.94 0.85 8.57
N THR A 74 -2.50 1.47 9.67
CA THR A 74 -1.16 1.27 10.24
C THR A 74 -1.20 0.98 11.73
N MET A 75 -0.17 0.29 12.25
CA MET A 75 -0.06 0.00 13.68
C MET A 75 0.16 1.29 14.51
N PRO A 76 1.01 2.24 14.08
CA PRO A 76 1.17 3.51 14.78
C PRO A 76 -0.13 4.31 14.94
N GLU A 77 -0.98 4.37 13.90
CA GLU A 77 -2.30 5.02 13.99
C GLU A 77 -3.17 4.39 15.08
N TYR A 78 -3.22 3.05 15.11
CA TYR A 78 -3.99 2.32 16.10
C TYR A 78 -3.43 2.51 17.52
N GLU A 79 -2.11 2.46 17.68
CA GLU A 79 -1.44 2.61 18.98
C GLU A 79 -1.65 4.02 19.56
N ALA A 80 -1.45 5.06 18.74
CA ALA A 80 -1.72 6.43 19.14
C ALA A 80 -3.20 6.65 19.50
N TRP A 81 -4.13 6.09 18.72
CA TRP A 81 -5.55 6.14 19.04
C TRP A 81 -5.89 5.44 20.37
N LYS A 82 -5.30 4.26 20.59
CA LYS A 82 -5.51 3.46 21.80
C LYS A 82 -4.94 4.16 23.04
N GLU A 83 -3.76 4.76 22.92
CA GLU A 83 -3.11 5.53 23.98
C GLU A 83 -3.96 6.74 24.37
N ASN A 84 -4.41 7.53 23.39
CA ASN A 84 -5.29 8.68 23.61
C ASN A 84 -6.63 8.32 24.28
N LEU A 85 -7.12 7.09 24.09
CA LEU A 85 -8.32 6.60 24.76
C LEU A 85 -8.10 6.21 26.22
N GLY A 86 -6.88 5.82 26.58
CA GLY A 86 -6.53 5.32 27.91
C GLY A 86 -7.45 4.18 28.37
N ILE A 87 -8.04 4.33 29.55
CA ILE A 87 -8.93 3.32 30.17
C ILE A 87 -10.13 2.98 29.28
N ARG A 88 -10.61 3.92 28.46
CA ARG A 88 -11.76 3.71 27.56
C ARG A 88 -11.47 2.72 26.43
N ALA A 89 -10.19 2.40 26.15
CA ALA A 89 -9.83 1.39 25.17
C ALA A 89 -10.49 0.01 25.46
N ARG A 90 -10.74 -0.31 26.74
CA ARG A 90 -11.44 -1.55 27.15
C ARG A 90 -12.88 -1.66 26.66
N GLU A 91 -13.48 -0.54 26.24
CA GLU A 91 -14.84 -0.48 25.68
C GLU A 91 -14.89 -0.98 24.24
N TYR A 92 -13.74 -1.22 23.60
CA TYR A 92 -13.65 -1.69 22.22
C TYR A 92 -13.28 -3.17 22.17
N LYS A 93 -13.86 -3.89 21.21
CA LYS A 93 -13.41 -5.21 20.77
C LYS A 93 -12.45 -5.00 19.60
N ILE A 94 -11.23 -5.49 19.74
CA ILE A 94 -10.18 -5.35 18.73
C ILE A 94 -10.11 -6.63 17.89
N LYS A 95 -10.12 -6.48 16.56
CA LYS A 95 -9.86 -7.55 15.60
C LYS A 95 -8.65 -7.16 14.77
N TYR A 96 -7.65 -8.04 14.75
CA TYR A 96 -6.44 -7.90 13.94
C TYR A 96 -6.60 -8.68 12.64
N TYR A 97 -6.17 -8.10 11.54
CA TYR A 97 -6.19 -8.68 10.20
C TYR A 97 -4.75 -8.93 9.79
N LYS A 98 -4.33 -10.20 9.80
CA LYS A 98 -2.94 -10.58 9.51
C LYS A 98 -2.62 -10.63 8.02
N GLY A 99 -3.65 -10.62 7.18
CA GLY A 99 -3.55 -10.69 5.73
C GLY A 99 -4.93 -10.67 5.10
N LEU A 100 -4.99 -10.54 3.78
CA LEU A 100 -6.20 -10.42 2.97
C LEU A 100 -7.14 -11.61 3.19
N GLY A 101 -6.61 -12.81 3.42
CA GLY A 101 -7.38 -14.02 3.73
C GLY A 101 -8.08 -14.03 5.10
N THR A 102 -7.81 -13.04 5.97
CA THR A 102 -8.50 -12.92 7.28
C THR A 102 -9.90 -12.31 7.15
N SER A 103 -10.18 -11.65 6.01
CA SER A 103 -11.47 -11.03 5.73
C SER A 103 -12.44 -12.09 5.19
N ASN A 104 -13.69 -12.06 5.66
CA ASN A 104 -14.73 -12.92 5.09
C ASN A 104 -15.35 -12.28 3.82
N GLY A 105 -16.12 -13.05 3.06
CA GLY A 105 -16.73 -12.58 1.81
C GLY A 105 -17.63 -11.35 1.96
N LYS A 106 -18.26 -11.17 3.14
CA LYS A 106 -19.06 -9.98 3.45
C LYS A 106 -18.17 -8.75 3.61
N GLU A 107 -17.09 -8.85 4.38
CA GLU A 107 -16.10 -7.78 4.54
C GLU A 107 -15.46 -7.42 3.18
N GLY A 108 -15.18 -8.42 2.35
CA GLY A 108 -14.69 -8.21 0.98
C GLY A 108 -15.67 -7.37 0.14
N ALA A 109 -16.95 -7.75 0.14
CA ALA A 109 -17.98 -6.98 -0.57
C ALA A 109 -18.10 -5.54 -0.05
N GLU A 110 -17.98 -5.33 1.27
CA GLU A 110 -17.96 -3.99 1.86
C GLU A 110 -16.76 -3.15 1.38
N TYR A 111 -15.56 -3.74 1.26
CA TYR A 111 -14.39 -3.01 0.76
C TYR A 111 -14.54 -2.59 -0.70
N PHE A 112 -15.08 -3.46 -1.56
CA PHE A 112 -15.32 -3.11 -2.97
C PHE A 112 -16.48 -2.14 -3.15
N ALA A 113 -17.47 -2.14 -2.24
CA ALA A 113 -18.53 -1.14 -2.24
C ALA A 113 -18.01 0.27 -1.89
N ASP A 114 -16.98 0.35 -1.04
CA ASP A 114 -16.26 1.58 -0.69
C ASP A 114 -14.85 1.60 -1.32
N LEU A 115 -14.78 1.32 -2.63
CA LEU A 115 -13.51 1.15 -3.33
C LEU A 115 -12.63 2.39 -3.26
N GLU A 116 -13.19 3.60 -3.37
CA GLU A 116 -12.44 4.86 -3.35
C GLU A 116 -11.64 5.05 -2.04
N ARG A 117 -12.14 4.53 -0.92
CA ARG A 117 -11.41 4.56 0.34
C ARG A 117 -10.25 3.57 0.40
N HIS A 118 -10.38 2.45 -0.32
CA HIS A 118 -9.42 1.35 -0.33
C HIS A 118 -8.46 1.43 -1.54
N LYS A 119 -8.74 2.27 -2.52
CA LYS A 119 -7.89 2.58 -3.67
C LYS A 119 -6.90 3.69 -3.29
N LYS A 120 -5.63 3.47 -3.60
CA LYS A 120 -4.57 4.49 -3.54
C LYS A 120 -3.84 4.54 -4.88
N ASP A 121 -3.59 5.74 -5.35
CA ASP A 121 -2.88 5.95 -6.60
C ASP A 121 -1.38 6.02 -6.34
N PHE A 122 -0.60 5.31 -7.14
CA PHE A 122 0.83 5.55 -7.20
C PHE A 122 1.08 6.76 -8.09
N ILE A 123 1.64 7.81 -7.50
CA ILE A 123 1.91 9.07 -8.19
C ILE A 123 3.40 9.15 -8.46
N TRP A 124 3.77 9.26 -9.74
CA TRP A 124 5.11 9.67 -10.14
C TRP A 124 5.20 11.20 -10.04
N ALA A 125 5.94 11.70 -9.07
CA ALA A 125 6.12 13.12 -8.85
C ALA A 125 7.18 13.70 -9.80
N ASP A 126 8.37 13.09 -9.81
CA ASP A 126 9.52 13.55 -10.58
C ASP A 126 10.55 12.43 -10.78
N ASP A 127 11.71 12.75 -11.34
CA ASP A 127 12.73 11.74 -11.64
C ASP A 127 13.45 11.20 -10.37
N GLU A 128 13.28 11.81 -9.20
CA GLU A 128 13.81 11.27 -7.93
C GLU A 128 13.12 9.94 -7.56
N ASP A 129 11.87 9.72 -7.99
CA ASP A 129 11.18 8.44 -7.83
C ASP A 129 11.92 7.31 -8.56
N GLY A 130 12.48 7.59 -9.73
CA GLY A 130 13.31 6.65 -10.48
C GLY A 130 14.59 6.31 -9.74
N ASP A 131 15.25 7.33 -9.18
CA ASP A 131 16.45 7.15 -8.37
C ASP A 131 16.18 6.34 -7.10
N ALA A 132 15.02 6.54 -6.45
CA ALA A 132 14.59 5.79 -5.29
C ALA A 132 14.34 4.31 -5.62
N ILE A 133 13.68 4.02 -6.75
CA ILE A 133 13.49 2.64 -7.24
C ILE A 133 14.86 1.99 -7.52
N GLU A 134 15.76 2.71 -8.20
CA GLU A 134 17.10 2.18 -8.44
C GLU A 134 17.88 1.94 -7.15
N LEU A 135 17.81 2.85 -6.18
CA LEU A 135 18.45 2.69 -4.88
C LEU A 135 17.98 1.39 -4.22
N ALA A 136 16.67 1.16 -4.19
CA ALA A 136 16.06 -0.01 -3.59
C ALA A 136 16.45 -1.32 -4.30
N PHE A 137 16.42 -1.38 -5.64
CA PHE A 137 16.47 -2.64 -6.39
C PHE A 137 17.75 -2.89 -7.19
N SER A 138 18.58 -1.87 -7.42
CA SER A 138 19.81 -2.05 -8.19
C SER A 138 20.82 -2.94 -7.45
N LYS A 139 21.32 -3.96 -8.14
CA LYS A 139 22.41 -4.81 -7.61
C LYS A 139 23.72 -4.05 -7.39
N LYS A 140 23.87 -2.84 -7.97
CA LYS A 140 25.08 -2.02 -7.88
C LYS A 140 25.05 -1.01 -6.73
N LYS A 141 23.88 -0.65 -6.19
CA LYS A 141 23.72 0.40 -5.16
C LYS A 141 23.75 -0.16 -3.71
N ILE A 142 24.57 -1.19 -3.45
CA ILE A 142 24.63 -1.86 -2.14
C ILE A 142 25.07 -0.89 -1.03
N GLU A 143 26.18 -0.16 -1.21
CA GLU A 143 26.68 0.78 -0.21
C GLU A 143 25.71 1.96 0.02
N ALA A 144 25.06 2.43 -1.05
CA ALA A 144 24.04 3.47 -0.94
C ALA A 144 22.85 3.00 -0.09
N ARG A 145 22.39 1.75 -0.26
CA ARG A 145 21.35 1.18 0.61
C ARG A 145 21.78 1.06 2.06
N LYS A 146 23.04 0.71 2.34
CA LYS A 146 23.55 0.68 3.72
C LYS A 146 23.47 2.06 4.39
N ASN A 147 23.86 3.11 3.66
CA ASN A 147 23.77 4.48 4.18
C ASN A 147 22.32 4.92 4.36
N TRP A 148 21.44 4.57 3.42
CA TRP A 148 20.01 4.86 3.52
C TRP A 148 19.36 4.24 4.76
N LEU A 149 19.64 2.96 5.05
CA LEU A 149 19.13 2.28 6.24
C LEU A 149 19.68 2.86 7.55
N ARG A 150 20.93 3.33 7.57
CA ARG A 150 21.52 4.00 8.75
C ARG A 150 20.88 5.34 9.06
N ALA A 151 20.40 6.06 8.04
CA ALA A 151 19.75 7.35 8.22
C ALA A 151 18.32 7.25 8.79
N LEU A 152 17.73 6.03 8.76
CA LEU A 152 16.40 5.74 9.30
C LEU A 152 16.43 5.26 10.77
N GLN A 153 17.63 5.07 11.33
CA GLN A 153 17.86 4.72 12.74
C GLN A 153 18.06 5.98 13.58
#